data_AF-A0A929TVD8-F1
#
_entry.id   AF-A0A929TVD8-F1
#
_cell.length_a   1.000
_cell.length_b   1.000
_cell.length_c   1.000
_cell.angle_alpha   90.00
_cell.angle_beta   90.00
_cell.angle_gamma   90.00
#
_symmetry.space_group_name_H-M   'P 1'
#
loop_
_entity.id
_entity.type
_entity.pdbx_description
1 polymer ?
#
loop_
_entity_poly.entity_id
_entity_poly.type
_entity_poly.pdbx_seq_one_letter_code
_entity_poly.pdbx_strand_id
1 'polypeptide(L)'
;MVYDIYSWDKRVIVERINLAMDRISLIRAEEDTKFKDFFAELASFLEKVNDIRQKKESGEFEALSCEELKDMQDELFYDLREDIYAGSVYNPDVLEKLFDKDFVSPLLSLGFEVRAALVSVYEGDLEGFVNILELFLQVYGIAMEGGSAKEIADAIYWYASDYLDVTARKRIIESFTGSNRFFYNIIMNDDLSDLRYLFKFGEYIGSNEINTAKYLNSLDNETVRLCAKTFVDGYRDGFFAMQKDISKRSVVSLIYNIGFERIAKEAVIFFEDMGFEVVLQRKPYRLADISPVKNRGICSGGVNRQFEYDHKFDMNIFTKKAYLDRKLEVCKRTFEEIKEDMSKYGGPARMESFGEIEFLPVKKKCANEFSEKQNNLMTNYRNEMMLLQDEYIDTSGTAFCIIAWPLPSIAEDEKIYSNIFDDIIRINTLDVAKYKDAQQKIIDALDKADTVSIAGGEGNKTSLTIKLHELKDATKETNFENCGADVNIPVGEVFTS
;
A
#
# COMPACT_ATOMS: atom_id res chain seq x y z
N MET A 1 2.71 -18.27 14.95
CA MET A 1 1.42 -18.15 15.68
C MET A 1 1.08 -16.67 15.71
N VAL A 2 0.12 -16.25 14.88
CA VAL A 2 -0.48 -14.91 14.96
C VAL A 2 -1.19 -14.85 16.31
N TYR A 3 -0.94 -13.82 17.12
CA TYR A 3 -1.69 -13.63 18.36
C TYR A 3 -3.16 -13.47 17.97
N ASP A 4 -3.99 -14.39 18.49
CA ASP A 4 -5.43 -14.42 18.26
C ASP A 4 -6.05 -13.28 19.08
N ILE A 5 -6.16 -12.09 18.47
CA ILE A 5 -6.71 -10.88 19.11
C ILE A 5 -8.25 -10.95 19.16
N TYR A 6 -8.87 -11.98 18.58
CA TYR A 6 -10.33 -12.13 18.50
C TYR A 6 -10.77 -13.43 19.17
N SER A 7 -11.15 -13.34 20.44
CA SER A 7 -11.66 -14.47 21.22
C SER A 7 -13.11 -14.84 20.88
N TRP A 8 -13.50 -14.76 19.60
CA TRP A 8 -14.69 -15.43 19.13
C TRP A 8 -14.32 -16.88 18.85
N ASP A 9 -15.17 -17.83 19.23
CA ASP A 9 -14.90 -19.24 18.96
C ASP A 9 -14.69 -19.41 17.44
N LYS A 10 -13.46 -19.68 17.01
CA LYS A 10 -13.09 -19.87 15.59
C LYS A 10 -14.06 -20.82 14.88
N ARG A 11 -14.66 -21.77 15.60
CA ARG A 11 -15.70 -22.67 15.08
C ARG A 11 -16.96 -21.92 14.64
N VAL A 12 -17.41 -20.94 15.41
CA VAL A 12 -18.58 -20.11 15.10
C VAL A 12 -18.33 -19.24 13.86
N ILE A 13 -17.13 -18.66 13.73
CA ILE A 13 -16.76 -17.89 12.53
C ILE A 13 -16.78 -18.80 11.29
N VAL A 14 -16.15 -19.98 11.38
CA VAL A 14 -16.14 -20.95 10.28
C VAL A 14 -17.55 -21.44 9.93
N GLU A 15 -18.41 -21.69 10.91
CA GLU A 15 -19.82 -22.06 10.71
C GLU A 15 -20.57 -20.96 9.95
N ARG A 16 -20.44 -19.69 10.36
CA ARG A 16 -21.02 -18.54 9.65
C ARG A 16 -20.52 -18.43 8.22
N ILE A 17 -19.23 -18.62 7.98
CA ILE A 17 -18.66 -18.63 6.62
C ILE A 17 -19.31 -19.75 5.80
N ASN A 18 -19.38 -20.96 6.34
CA ASN A 18 -19.95 -22.10 5.61
C ASN A 18 -21.44 -21.87 5.28
N LEU A 19 -22.24 -21.38 6.23
CA LEU A 19 -23.64 -21.02 5.98
C LEU A 19 -23.78 -19.93 4.91
N ALA A 20 -22.91 -18.92 4.93
CA ALA A 20 -22.90 -17.88 3.92
C ALA A 20 -22.53 -18.45 2.54
N MET A 21 -21.48 -19.28 2.47
CA MET A 21 -21.05 -19.91 1.22
C MET A 21 -22.09 -20.87 0.65
N ASP A 22 -22.81 -21.62 1.49
CA ASP A 22 -23.92 -22.47 1.09
C ASP A 22 -24.99 -21.63 0.38
N ARG A 23 -25.35 -20.45 0.94
CA ARG A 23 -26.30 -19.54 0.30
C ARG A 23 -25.74 -18.94 -1.01
N ILE A 24 -24.49 -18.51 -1.02
CA ILE A 24 -23.82 -17.90 -2.18
C ILE A 24 -23.80 -18.87 -3.36
N SER A 25 -23.55 -20.17 -3.11
CA SER A 25 -23.47 -21.19 -4.16
C SER A 25 -24.77 -21.35 -4.96
N LEU A 26 -25.91 -20.97 -4.38
CA LEU A 26 -27.22 -21.08 -5.01
C LEU A 26 -27.55 -19.89 -5.91
N ILE A 27 -26.89 -18.73 -5.73
CA ILE A 27 -27.25 -17.46 -6.40
C ILE A 27 -27.22 -17.58 -7.92
N ARG A 28 -26.24 -18.29 -8.49
CA ARG A 28 -26.12 -18.44 -9.96
C ARG A 28 -27.27 -19.19 -10.60
N ALA A 29 -27.92 -20.09 -9.84
CA ALA A 29 -29.04 -20.90 -10.32
C ALA A 29 -30.38 -20.18 -10.17
N GLU A 30 -30.44 -19.08 -9.44
CA GLU A 30 -31.68 -18.34 -9.22
C GLU A 30 -32.11 -17.56 -10.47
N GLU A 31 -33.41 -17.59 -10.73
CA GLU A 31 -34.04 -16.78 -11.76
C GLU A 31 -34.32 -15.40 -11.19
N ASP A 32 -33.33 -14.52 -11.26
CA ASP A 32 -33.54 -13.09 -11.02
C ASP A 32 -33.22 -12.29 -12.29
N THR A 33 -33.94 -11.19 -12.53
CA THR A 33 -33.87 -10.47 -13.80
C THR A 33 -33.18 -9.12 -13.70
N LYS A 34 -33.16 -8.45 -12.53
CA LYS A 34 -32.64 -7.07 -12.46
C LYS A 34 -31.14 -6.97 -12.20
N PHE A 35 -30.56 -7.81 -11.33
CA PHE A 35 -29.16 -7.69 -10.89
C PHE A 35 -28.34 -8.98 -11.06
N LYS A 36 -28.88 -9.96 -11.78
CA LYS A 36 -28.36 -11.33 -11.82
C LYS A 36 -26.89 -11.42 -12.20
N ASP A 37 -26.49 -10.79 -13.31
CA ASP A 37 -25.12 -10.93 -13.82
C ASP A 37 -24.10 -10.35 -12.81
N PHE A 38 -24.42 -9.22 -12.18
CA PHE A 38 -23.59 -8.62 -11.13
C PHE A 38 -23.40 -9.54 -9.93
N PHE A 39 -24.49 -10.04 -9.34
CA PHE A 39 -24.38 -10.92 -8.17
C PHE A 39 -23.82 -12.29 -8.51
N ALA A 40 -24.06 -12.81 -9.71
CA ALA A 40 -23.49 -14.08 -10.17
C ALA A 40 -21.96 -13.97 -10.35
N GLU A 41 -21.45 -12.86 -10.89
CA GLU A 41 -20.02 -12.62 -11.02
C GLU A 41 -19.34 -12.49 -9.65
N LEU A 42 -19.90 -11.69 -8.73
CA LEU A 42 -19.37 -11.55 -7.38
C LEU A 42 -19.45 -12.86 -6.57
N ALA A 43 -20.54 -13.62 -6.70
CA ALA A 43 -20.67 -14.93 -6.07
C ALA A 43 -19.60 -15.91 -6.61
N SER A 44 -19.37 -15.92 -7.93
CA SER A 44 -18.32 -16.75 -8.52
C SER A 44 -16.92 -16.37 -8.05
N PHE A 45 -16.65 -15.08 -7.83
CA PHE A 45 -15.39 -14.63 -7.23
C PHE A 45 -15.25 -15.11 -5.79
N LEU A 46 -16.31 -14.97 -4.96
CA LEU A 46 -16.30 -15.41 -3.56
C LEU A 46 -16.12 -16.93 -3.42
N GLU A 47 -16.68 -17.73 -4.33
CA GLU A 47 -16.43 -19.18 -4.39
C GLU A 47 -14.95 -19.50 -4.63
N LYS A 48 -14.30 -18.82 -5.59
CA LYS A 48 -12.85 -18.98 -5.84
C LYS A 48 -12.02 -18.57 -4.62
N VAL A 49 -12.37 -17.47 -3.96
CA VAL A 49 -11.72 -17.04 -2.71
C VAL A 49 -11.88 -18.09 -1.60
N ASN A 50 -13.07 -18.70 -1.51
CA ASN A 50 -13.31 -19.77 -0.54
C ASN A 50 -12.55 -21.07 -0.86
N ASP A 51 -12.35 -21.40 -2.13
CA ASP A 51 -11.49 -22.52 -2.54
C ASP A 51 -10.03 -22.28 -2.09
N ILE A 52 -9.50 -21.06 -2.24
CA ILE A 52 -8.19 -20.68 -1.69
C ILE A 52 -8.14 -20.93 -0.18
N ARG A 53 -9.15 -20.49 0.57
CA ARG A 53 -9.24 -20.73 2.02
C ARG A 53 -9.14 -22.22 2.32
N GLN A 54 -9.94 -23.05 1.65
CA GLN A 54 -9.97 -24.49 1.87
C GLN A 54 -8.62 -25.14 1.54
N LYS A 55 -7.98 -24.75 0.44
CA LYS A 55 -6.63 -25.24 0.08
C LYS A 55 -5.56 -24.82 1.08
N LYS A 56 -5.64 -23.61 1.65
CA LYS A 56 -4.72 -23.16 2.72
C LYS A 56 -4.96 -23.93 4.02
N GLU A 57 -6.21 -24.17 4.39
CA GLU A 57 -6.58 -24.93 5.60
C GLU A 57 -6.19 -26.41 5.50
N SER A 58 -6.30 -27.02 4.33
CA SER A 58 -5.91 -28.41 4.07
C SER A 58 -4.39 -28.60 3.88
N GLY A 59 -3.65 -27.52 3.66
CA GLY A 59 -2.23 -27.53 3.31
C GLY A 59 -1.95 -27.81 1.81
N GLU A 60 -2.99 -28.02 1.00
CA GLU A 60 -2.87 -28.24 -0.45
C GLU A 60 -2.26 -27.03 -1.17
N PHE A 61 -2.53 -25.81 -0.69
CA PHE A 61 -2.01 -24.58 -1.29
C PHE A 61 -0.47 -24.58 -1.40
N GLU A 62 0.22 -25.11 -0.39
CA GLU A 62 1.69 -25.14 -0.36
C GLU A 62 2.29 -26.22 -1.28
N ALA A 63 1.46 -27.17 -1.74
CA ALA A 63 1.87 -28.22 -2.66
C ALA A 63 1.73 -27.82 -4.14
N LEU A 64 1.05 -26.70 -4.43
CA LEU A 64 0.82 -26.23 -5.79
C LEU A 64 2.13 -25.86 -6.49
N SER A 65 2.15 -26.09 -7.80
CA SER A 65 3.20 -25.63 -8.71
C SER A 65 3.08 -24.14 -9.01
N CYS A 66 4.13 -23.55 -9.59
CA CYS A 66 4.08 -22.16 -10.07
C CYS A 66 2.98 -21.96 -11.12
N GLU A 67 2.81 -22.93 -12.03
CA GLU A 67 1.79 -22.88 -13.07
C GLU A 67 0.39 -22.92 -12.48
N GLU A 68 0.10 -23.82 -11.52
CA GLU A 68 -1.20 -23.89 -10.86
C GLU A 68 -1.51 -22.63 -10.06
N LEU A 69 -0.54 -22.06 -9.35
CA LEU A 69 -0.70 -20.80 -8.62
C LEU A 69 -1.00 -19.63 -9.57
N LYS A 70 -0.34 -19.61 -10.73
CA LYS A 70 -0.58 -18.61 -11.76
C LYS A 70 -1.96 -18.75 -12.38
N ASP A 71 -2.38 -19.96 -12.72
CA ASP A 71 -3.71 -20.22 -13.29
C ASP A 71 -4.82 -19.80 -12.30
N MET A 72 -4.65 -20.14 -11.01
CA MET A 72 -5.57 -19.72 -9.95
C MET A 72 -5.61 -18.18 -9.80
N GLN A 73 -4.48 -17.50 -9.86
CA GLN A 73 -4.43 -16.04 -9.87
C GLN A 73 -5.13 -15.46 -11.12
N ASP A 74 -4.83 -15.99 -12.30
CA ASP A 74 -5.40 -15.50 -13.56
C ASP A 74 -6.94 -15.62 -13.55
N GLU A 75 -7.49 -16.66 -12.92
CA GLU A 75 -8.92 -16.80 -12.69
C GLU A 75 -9.50 -15.80 -11.68
N LEU A 76 -8.74 -15.46 -10.62
CA LEU A 76 -9.16 -14.52 -9.57
C LEU A 76 -9.17 -13.07 -10.04
N PHE A 77 -8.26 -12.71 -10.95
CA PHE A 77 -8.10 -11.34 -11.45
C PHE A 77 -8.58 -11.14 -12.90
N TYR A 78 -9.19 -12.16 -13.50
CA TYR A 78 -9.62 -12.17 -14.90
C TYR A 78 -10.45 -10.94 -15.29
N ASP A 79 -11.45 -10.62 -14.47
CA ASP A 79 -12.39 -9.50 -14.62
C ASP A 79 -11.74 -8.12 -14.49
N LEU A 80 -10.58 -8.04 -13.83
CA LEU A 80 -9.85 -6.80 -13.65
C LEU A 80 -8.76 -6.58 -14.70
N ARG A 81 -8.38 -7.59 -15.51
CA ARG A 81 -7.37 -7.43 -16.56
C ARG A 81 -7.70 -6.26 -17.49
N GLU A 82 -6.68 -5.54 -17.91
CA GLU A 82 -6.84 -4.33 -18.74
C GLU A 82 -7.66 -4.57 -20.01
N ASP A 83 -7.49 -5.73 -20.66
CA ASP A 83 -8.21 -6.11 -21.88
C ASP A 83 -9.65 -6.59 -21.64
N ILE A 84 -10.00 -6.96 -20.42
CA ILE A 84 -11.33 -7.47 -20.03
C ILE A 84 -12.17 -6.41 -19.31
N TYR A 85 -11.52 -5.52 -18.56
CA TYR A 85 -12.15 -4.56 -17.65
C TYR A 85 -13.20 -3.65 -18.32
N ALA A 86 -13.10 -3.41 -19.62
CA ALA A 86 -14.11 -2.64 -20.36
C ALA A 86 -15.53 -3.26 -20.30
N GLY A 87 -15.64 -4.58 -20.10
CA GLY A 87 -16.91 -5.31 -19.98
C GLY A 87 -17.22 -5.82 -18.58
N SER A 88 -16.36 -5.54 -17.59
CA SER A 88 -16.49 -6.05 -16.24
C SER A 88 -17.57 -5.34 -15.43
N VAL A 89 -18.22 -6.05 -14.49
CA VAL A 89 -19.17 -5.46 -13.52
C VAL A 89 -18.53 -4.48 -12.54
N TYR A 90 -17.20 -4.41 -12.46
CA TYR A 90 -16.51 -3.38 -11.68
C TYR A 90 -16.42 -2.06 -12.44
N ASN A 91 -16.62 -2.06 -13.76
CA ASN A 91 -16.51 -0.86 -14.55
C ASN A 91 -17.74 0.05 -14.38
N PRO A 92 -17.58 1.33 -13.97
CA PRO A 92 -18.70 2.24 -13.78
C PRO A 92 -19.59 2.42 -15.02
N ASP A 93 -19.00 2.43 -16.22
CA ASP A 93 -19.73 2.61 -17.47
C ASP A 93 -20.52 1.34 -17.88
N VAL A 94 -20.14 0.17 -17.36
CA VAL A 94 -20.90 -1.08 -17.53
C VAL A 94 -22.09 -1.08 -16.60
N LEU A 95 -21.88 -0.74 -15.32
CA LEU A 95 -22.96 -0.69 -14.34
C LEU A 95 -24.05 0.33 -14.70
N GLU A 96 -23.70 1.49 -15.26
CA GLU A 96 -24.70 2.47 -15.73
C GLU A 96 -25.57 1.93 -16.88
N LYS A 97 -25.05 1.01 -17.70
CA LYS A 97 -25.83 0.38 -18.78
C LYS A 97 -26.76 -0.71 -18.27
N LEU A 98 -26.37 -1.38 -17.19
CA LEU A 98 -27.12 -2.49 -16.60
C LEU A 98 -28.20 -2.03 -15.64
N PHE A 99 -27.94 -0.96 -14.87
CA PHE A 99 -28.77 -0.57 -13.73
C PHE A 99 -29.19 0.89 -13.76
N ASP A 100 -30.27 1.20 -13.05
CA ASP A 100 -30.68 2.58 -12.83
C ASP A 100 -29.56 3.37 -12.13
N LYS A 101 -29.43 4.65 -12.48
CA LYS A 101 -28.30 5.51 -12.09
C LYS A 101 -28.04 5.55 -10.58
N ASP A 102 -29.09 5.48 -9.77
CA ASP A 102 -29.00 5.51 -8.32
C ASP A 102 -28.36 4.24 -7.73
N PHE A 103 -28.44 3.09 -8.41
CA PHE A 103 -27.82 1.83 -7.96
C PHE A 103 -26.33 1.74 -8.31
N VAL A 104 -25.84 2.47 -9.31
CA VAL A 104 -24.44 2.38 -9.76
C VAL A 104 -23.46 2.65 -8.63
N SER A 105 -23.65 3.75 -7.90
CA SER A 105 -22.75 4.18 -6.82
C SER A 105 -22.60 3.14 -5.70
N PRO A 106 -23.69 2.64 -5.06
CA PRO A 106 -23.57 1.63 -4.03
C PRO A 106 -23.09 0.26 -4.54
N LEU A 107 -23.42 -0.12 -5.78
CA LEU A 107 -22.94 -1.40 -6.35
C LEU A 107 -21.45 -1.37 -6.71
N LEU A 108 -20.90 -0.23 -7.13
CA LEU A 108 -19.45 -0.04 -7.27
C LEU A 108 -18.75 -0.26 -5.92
N SER A 109 -19.25 0.40 -4.87
CA SER A 109 -18.71 0.25 -3.51
C SER A 109 -18.79 -1.20 -3.04
N LEU A 110 -19.93 -1.88 -3.23
CA LEU A 110 -20.05 -3.30 -2.88
C LEU A 110 -19.04 -4.15 -3.67
N GLY A 111 -18.92 -3.95 -4.98
CA GLY A 111 -18.00 -4.69 -5.83
C GLY A 111 -16.55 -4.55 -5.33
N PHE A 112 -16.11 -3.32 -5.06
CA PHE A 112 -14.78 -3.06 -4.52
C PHE A 112 -14.57 -3.75 -3.16
N GLU A 113 -15.53 -3.63 -2.24
CA GLU A 113 -15.40 -4.21 -0.90
C GLU A 113 -15.41 -5.76 -0.92
N VAL A 114 -16.14 -6.37 -1.85
CA VAL A 114 -16.11 -7.82 -2.06
C VAL A 114 -14.72 -8.30 -2.46
N ARG A 115 -13.96 -7.53 -3.26
CA ARG A 115 -12.57 -7.90 -3.64
C ARG A 115 -11.65 -8.01 -2.44
N ALA A 116 -11.93 -7.29 -1.35
CA ALA A 116 -11.14 -7.38 -0.12
C ALA A 116 -11.19 -8.77 0.54
N ALA A 117 -12.18 -9.62 0.20
CA ALA A 117 -12.29 -10.98 0.71
C ALA A 117 -11.05 -11.81 0.40
N LEU A 118 -10.44 -11.59 -0.76
CA LEU A 118 -9.20 -12.26 -1.16
C LEU A 118 -8.10 -12.01 -0.15
N VAL A 119 -7.81 -10.74 0.14
CA VAL A 119 -6.76 -10.35 1.09
C VAL A 119 -7.07 -10.88 2.49
N SER A 120 -8.33 -10.80 2.94
CA SER A 120 -8.74 -11.37 4.22
C SER A 120 -8.44 -12.87 4.33
N VAL A 121 -8.71 -13.65 3.29
CA VAL A 121 -8.36 -15.09 3.26
C VAL A 121 -6.85 -15.33 3.27
N TYR A 122 -6.09 -14.57 2.48
CA TYR A 122 -4.64 -14.74 2.41
C TYR A 122 -3.96 -14.43 3.75
N GLU A 123 -4.42 -13.40 4.46
CA GLU A 123 -3.89 -13.00 5.77
C GLU A 123 -4.47 -13.83 6.94
N GLY A 124 -5.42 -14.73 6.67
CA GLY A 124 -6.07 -15.56 7.70
C GLY A 124 -7.10 -14.80 8.55
N ASP A 125 -7.56 -13.63 8.09
CA ASP A 125 -8.60 -12.81 8.71
C ASP A 125 -10.00 -13.36 8.38
N LEU A 126 -10.36 -14.47 9.04
CA LEU A 126 -11.67 -15.11 8.85
C LEU A 126 -12.84 -14.22 9.31
N GLU A 127 -12.62 -13.34 10.29
CA GLU A 127 -13.63 -12.37 10.72
C GLU A 127 -13.88 -11.31 9.65
N GLY A 128 -12.81 -10.73 9.10
CA GLY A 128 -12.91 -9.84 7.94
C GLY A 128 -13.61 -10.52 6.75
N PHE A 129 -13.28 -11.78 6.48
CA PHE A 129 -13.91 -12.53 5.39
C PHE A 129 -15.41 -12.73 5.61
N VAL A 130 -15.83 -13.24 6.77
CA VAL A 130 -17.26 -13.48 7.03
C VAL A 130 -18.09 -12.20 7.00
N ASN A 131 -17.54 -11.08 7.48
CA ASN A 131 -18.22 -9.79 7.45
C ASN A 131 -18.52 -9.35 6.01
N ILE A 132 -17.59 -9.59 5.07
CA ILE A 132 -17.80 -9.30 3.64
C ILE A 132 -18.89 -10.20 3.04
N LEU A 133 -18.88 -11.50 3.37
CA LEU A 133 -19.90 -12.44 2.90
C LEU A 133 -21.30 -12.04 3.38
N GLU A 134 -21.42 -11.62 4.65
CA GLU A 134 -22.68 -11.17 5.23
C GLU A 134 -23.17 -9.87 4.60
N LEU A 135 -22.28 -8.90 4.35
CA LEU A 135 -22.63 -7.68 3.60
C LEU A 135 -23.15 -8.03 2.20
N PHE A 136 -22.43 -8.91 1.49
CA PHE A 136 -22.81 -9.34 0.14
C PHE A 136 -24.20 -9.98 0.14
N LEU A 137 -24.47 -10.90 1.06
CA LEU A 137 -25.78 -11.55 1.20
C LEU A 137 -26.89 -10.60 1.64
N GLN A 138 -26.59 -9.63 2.51
CA GLN A 138 -27.56 -8.61 2.92
C GLN A 138 -27.96 -7.74 1.73
N VAL A 139 -26.99 -7.25 0.95
CA VAL A 139 -27.27 -6.44 -0.24
C VAL A 139 -27.99 -7.26 -1.30
N TYR A 140 -27.60 -8.51 -1.50
CA TYR A 140 -28.29 -9.45 -2.38
C TYR A 140 -29.77 -9.60 -2.00
N GLY A 141 -30.06 -9.83 -0.71
CA GLY A 141 -31.43 -9.95 -0.20
C GLY A 141 -32.25 -8.68 -0.44
N ILE A 142 -31.69 -7.50 -0.13
CA ILE A 142 -32.35 -6.21 -0.40
C ILE A 142 -32.67 -6.06 -1.89
N ALA A 143 -31.73 -6.39 -2.76
CA ALA A 143 -31.93 -6.31 -4.21
C ALA A 143 -33.04 -7.26 -4.69
N MET A 144 -33.11 -8.47 -4.14
CA MET A 144 -34.11 -9.50 -4.47
C MET A 144 -35.51 -9.16 -4.01
N GLU A 145 -35.63 -8.41 -2.92
CA GLU A 145 -36.92 -7.90 -2.43
C GLU A 145 -37.36 -6.62 -3.17
N GLY A 146 -36.63 -6.18 -4.19
CA GLY A 146 -36.92 -4.95 -4.95
C GLY A 146 -36.61 -3.67 -4.17
N GLY A 147 -35.68 -3.76 -3.21
CA GLY A 147 -35.23 -2.64 -2.40
C GLY A 147 -34.59 -1.52 -3.22
N SER A 148 -34.62 -0.32 -2.65
CA SER A 148 -34.08 0.89 -3.25
C SER A 148 -32.56 0.97 -3.16
N ALA A 149 -31.93 1.77 -4.04
CA ALA A 149 -30.51 2.07 -3.95
C ALA A 149 -30.10 2.67 -2.58
N LYS A 150 -31.02 3.38 -1.92
CA LYS A 150 -30.81 3.93 -0.58
C LYS A 150 -30.67 2.82 0.46
N GLU A 151 -31.50 1.77 0.41
CA GLU A 151 -31.42 0.65 1.35
C GLU A 151 -30.10 -0.11 1.20
N ILE A 152 -29.61 -0.27 -0.03
CA ILE A 152 -28.29 -0.84 -0.29
C ILE A 152 -27.18 0.06 0.27
N ALA A 153 -27.24 1.36 0.01
CA ALA A 153 -26.27 2.32 0.53
C ALA A 153 -26.27 2.36 2.07
N ASP A 154 -27.43 2.24 2.71
CA ASP A 154 -27.57 2.17 4.16
C ASP A 154 -26.98 0.87 4.72
N ALA A 155 -27.14 -0.28 4.04
CA ALA A 155 -26.49 -1.53 4.42
C ALA A 155 -24.95 -1.42 4.41
N ILE A 156 -24.38 -0.82 3.36
CA ILE A 156 -22.93 -0.56 3.26
C ILE A 156 -22.46 0.43 4.34
N TYR A 157 -23.26 1.46 4.63
CA TYR A 157 -22.97 2.42 5.69
C TYR A 157 -22.92 1.75 7.07
N TRP A 158 -23.93 0.93 7.41
CA TRP A 158 -23.98 0.25 8.69
C TRP A 158 -22.88 -0.78 8.82
N TYR A 159 -22.59 -1.54 7.76
CA TYR A 159 -21.42 -2.39 7.70
C TYR A 159 -20.12 -1.66 8.06
N ALA A 160 -19.84 -0.53 7.38
CA ALA A 160 -18.62 0.24 7.65
C ALA A 160 -18.60 0.80 9.08
N SER A 161 -19.76 1.22 9.59
CA SER A 161 -19.93 1.80 10.93
C SER A 161 -19.80 0.74 12.04
N ASP A 162 -20.43 -0.41 11.90
CA ASP A 162 -20.53 -1.44 12.94
C ASP A 162 -19.21 -2.17 13.13
N TYR A 163 -18.48 -2.42 12.03
CA TYR A 163 -17.14 -3.01 12.08
C TYR A 163 -16.01 -1.98 12.25
N LEU A 164 -16.32 -0.70 12.45
CA LEU A 164 -15.33 0.36 12.57
C LEU A 164 -14.38 0.16 13.75
N ASP A 165 -14.93 -0.24 14.92
CA ASP A 165 -14.16 -0.50 16.14
C ASP A 165 -13.16 -1.65 15.96
N VAL A 166 -13.42 -2.56 15.03
CA VAL A 166 -12.55 -3.70 14.69
C VAL A 166 -11.53 -3.29 13.64
N THR A 167 -12.00 -2.78 12.51
CA THR A 167 -11.19 -2.50 11.32
C THR A 167 -10.22 -1.33 11.53
N ALA A 168 -10.70 -0.19 12.03
CA ALA A 168 -9.85 0.98 12.25
C ALA A 168 -8.82 0.74 13.37
N ARG A 169 -9.25 0.08 14.46
CA ARG A 169 -8.35 -0.30 15.56
C ARG A 169 -7.25 -1.22 15.08
N LYS A 170 -7.59 -2.31 14.37
CA LYS A 170 -6.63 -3.26 13.78
C LYS A 170 -5.62 -2.52 12.91
N ARG A 171 -6.10 -1.70 11.97
CA ARG A 171 -5.25 -0.95 11.04
C ARG A 171 -4.23 -0.04 11.74
N ILE A 172 -4.65 0.65 12.81
CA ILE A 172 -3.78 1.52 13.60
C ILE A 172 -2.70 0.71 14.32
N ILE A 173 -3.09 -0.36 15.00
CA ILE A 173 -2.15 -1.23 15.73
C ILE A 173 -1.10 -1.79 14.77
N GLU A 174 -1.51 -2.24 13.59
CA GLU A 174 -0.62 -2.74 12.54
C GLU A 174 0.27 -1.65 11.89
N SER A 175 -0.02 -0.37 12.10
CA SER A 175 0.80 0.74 11.59
C SER A 175 1.99 1.07 12.50
N PHE A 176 1.90 0.73 13.78
CA PHE A 176 2.85 1.17 14.80
C PHE A 176 3.39 0.04 15.69
N THR A 177 2.98 -1.21 15.44
CA THR A 177 3.43 -2.39 16.20
C THR A 177 3.67 -3.56 15.27
N GLY A 178 4.59 -4.47 15.60
CA GLY A 178 4.80 -5.72 14.86
C GLY A 178 3.83 -6.83 15.25
N SER A 179 2.61 -6.48 15.66
CA SER A 179 1.54 -7.43 16.02
C SER A 179 1.07 -8.26 14.83
N ASN A 180 0.98 -7.66 13.63
CA ASN A 180 0.75 -8.39 12.40
C ASN A 180 2.09 -8.81 11.78
N ARG A 181 2.32 -10.12 11.75
CA ARG A 181 3.54 -10.74 11.23
C ARG A 181 3.31 -11.43 9.88
N PHE A 182 2.25 -11.08 9.13
CA PHE A 182 1.94 -11.73 7.85
C PHE A 182 3.10 -11.65 6.85
N PHE A 183 3.50 -10.43 6.45
CA PHE A 183 4.66 -10.24 5.56
C PHE A 183 5.94 -10.75 6.18
N TYR A 184 6.15 -10.46 7.47
CA TYR A 184 7.33 -10.89 8.22
C TYR A 184 7.53 -12.41 8.12
N ASN A 185 6.46 -13.18 8.37
CA ASN A 185 6.53 -14.64 8.37
C ASN A 185 6.87 -15.19 6.99
N ILE A 186 6.35 -14.60 5.92
CA ILE A 186 6.68 -15.02 4.54
C ILE A 186 8.16 -14.73 4.28
N ILE A 187 8.61 -13.48 4.42
CA ILE A 187 9.98 -13.11 4.02
C ILE A 187 11.07 -13.74 4.89
N MET A 188 10.79 -13.95 6.18
CA MET A 188 11.78 -14.49 7.10
C MET A 188 11.85 -16.02 7.06
N ASN A 189 10.72 -16.71 6.88
CA ASN A 189 10.66 -18.17 7.01
C ASN A 189 10.59 -18.95 5.69
N ASP A 190 10.11 -18.35 4.60
CA ASP A 190 10.07 -19.05 3.30
C ASP A 190 11.42 -19.02 2.58
N ASP A 191 11.59 -19.97 1.67
CA ASP A 191 12.70 -20.01 0.72
C ASP A 191 12.44 -19.02 -0.43
N LEU A 192 13.10 -17.86 -0.37
CA LEU A 192 12.95 -16.81 -1.39
C LEU A 192 13.58 -17.18 -2.74
N SER A 193 14.33 -18.28 -2.83
CA SER A 193 14.80 -18.80 -4.12
C SER A 193 13.68 -19.50 -4.92
N ASP A 194 12.64 -19.96 -4.23
CA ASP A 194 11.44 -20.56 -4.82
C ASP A 194 10.33 -19.52 -5.01
N LEU A 195 10.18 -19.03 -6.24
CA LEU A 195 9.27 -17.93 -6.59
C LEU A 195 7.79 -18.17 -6.24
N ARG A 196 7.39 -19.40 -5.87
CA ARG A 196 6.04 -19.69 -5.36
C ARG A 196 5.67 -18.85 -4.14
N TYR A 197 6.65 -18.41 -3.33
CA TYR A 197 6.37 -17.55 -2.17
C TYR A 197 5.65 -16.25 -2.55
N LEU A 198 5.86 -15.71 -3.76
CA LEU A 198 5.25 -14.45 -4.21
C LEU A 198 3.71 -14.54 -4.18
N PHE A 199 3.16 -15.70 -4.56
CA PHE A 199 1.70 -15.91 -4.59
C PHE A 199 1.08 -16.00 -3.20
N LYS A 200 1.89 -16.12 -2.12
CA LYS A 200 1.39 -16.15 -0.74
C LYS A 200 0.94 -14.79 -0.23
N PHE A 201 1.31 -13.69 -0.89
CA PHE A 201 0.96 -12.34 -0.44
C PHE A 201 -0.50 -11.96 -0.72
N GLY A 202 -1.25 -12.73 -1.51
CA GLY A 202 -2.63 -12.38 -1.88
C GLY A 202 -2.74 -11.14 -2.76
N GLU A 203 -1.69 -10.86 -3.52
CA GLU A 203 -1.56 -9.74 -4.46
C GLU A 203 -1.48 -10.29 -5.88
N TYR A 204 -1.70 -9.44 -6.89
CA TYR A 204 -1.47 -9.83 -8.26
C TYR A 204 0.03 -9.87 -8.56
N ILE A 205 0.55 -11.06 -8.84
CA ILE A 205 1.96 -11.29 -9.16
C ILE A 205 2.13 -11.26 -10.67
N GLY A 206 2.62 -10.12 -11.17
CA GLY A 206 2.89 -9.89 -12.58
C GLY A 206 4.34 -10.17 -12.97
N SER A 207 4.71 -9.79 -14.19
CA SER A 207 6.08 -9.94 -14.69
C SER A 207 7.09 -9.09 -13.92
N ASN A 208 6.67 -7.93 -13.39
CA ASN A 208 7.55 -7.06 -12.63
C ASN A 208 7.99 -7.73 -11.32
N GLU A 209 7.06 -8.26 -10.55
CA GLU A 209 7.33 -8.98 -9.29
C GLU A 209 8.24 -10.20 -9.55
N ILE A 210 7.87 -11.04 -10.53
CA ILE A 210 8.59 -12.28 -10.87
C ILE A 210 10.01 -11.98 -11.34
N ASN A 211 10.18 -11.06 -12.29
CA ASN A 211 11.49 -10.81 -12.89
C ASN A 211 12.42 -10.03 -11.96
N THR A 212 11.86 -9.18 -11.07
CA THR A 212 12.64 -8.57 -9.98
C THR A 212 13.15 -9.65 -9.03
N ALA A 213 12.29 -10.55 -8.56
CA ALA A 213 12.69 -11.63 -7.66
C ALA A 213 13.71 -12.57 -8.31
N LYS A 214 13.55 -12.92 -9.59
CA LYS A 214 14.54 -13.70 -10.37
C LYS A 214 15.89 -13.02 -10.45
N TYR A 215 15.91 -11.73 -10.80
CA TYR A 215 17.15 -10.97 -10.89
C TYR A 215 17.83 -10.92 -9.52
N LEU A 216 17.09 -10.60 -8.46
CA LEU A 216 17.64 -10.61 -7.12
C LEU A 216 18.17 -12.00 -6.75
N ASN A 217 17.50 -13.09 -7.11
CA ASN A 217 17.98 -14.47 -6.91
C ASN A 217 19.27 -14.80 -7.66
N SER A 218 19.61 -14.07 -8.72
CA SER A 218 20.86 -14.23 -9.45
C SER A 218 22.07 -13.57 -8.76
N LEU A 219 21.81 -12.62 -7.85
CA LEU A 219 22.86 -11.92 -7.10
C LEU A 219 23.40 -12.77 -5.95
N ASP A 220 24.69 -12.61 -5.67
CA ASP A 220 25.32 -13.17 -4.49
C ASP A 220 24.81 -12.47 -3.21
N ASN A 221 24.99 -13.15 -2.07
CA ASN A 221 24.51 -12.64 -0.77
C ASN A 221 25.24 -11.37 -0.32
N GLU A 222 26.50 -11.14 -0.70
CA GLU A 222 27.23 -9.93 -0.31
C GLU A 222 26.64 -8.70 -1.00
N THR A 223 26.32 -8.82 -2.30
CA THR A 223 25.68 -7.75 -3.08
C THR A 223 24.29 -7.41 -2.54
N VAL A 224 23.45 -8.42 -2.24
CA VAL A 224 22.11 -8.18 -1.64
C VAL A 224 22.23 -7.52 -0.27
N ARG A 225 23.15 -8.00 0.58
CA ARG A 225 23.42 -7.39 1.88
C ARG A 225 23.93 -5.96 1.76
N LEU A 226 24.75 -5.66 0.76
CA LEU A 226 25.23 -4.30 0.50
C LEU A 226 24.05 -3.36 0.20
N CYS A 227 23.14 -3.77 -0.69
CA CYS A 227 21.94 -2.99 -1.02
C CYS A 227 21.10 -2.65 0.21
N ALA A 228 20.81 -3.67 1.03
CA ALA A 228 20.05 -3.49 2.27
C ALA A 228 20.81 -2.64 3.30
N LYS A 229 22.11 -2.88 3.47
CA LYS A 229 22.94 -2.15 4.43
C LYS A 229 23.05 -0.67 4.08
N THR A 230 23.26 -0.32 2.81
CA THR A 230 23.27 1.07 2.35
C THR A 230 21.95 1.78 2.69
N PHE A 231 20.82 1.11 2.48
CA PHE A 231 19.51 1.65 2.82
C PHE A 231 19.29 1.84 4.32
N VAL A 232 19.63 0.84 5.14
CA VAL A 232 19.47 0.91 6.61
C VAL A 232 20.44 1.91 7.24
N ASP A 233 21.69 1.97 6.76
CA ASP A 233 22.66 2.97 7.16
C ASP A 233 22.18 4.37 6.80
N GLY A 234 21.63 4.58 5.61
CA GLY A 234 21.02 5.85 5.20
C GLY A 234 19.94 6.30 6.18
N TYR A 235 19.00 5.41 6.55
CA TYR A 235 17.99 5.69 7.57
C TYR A 235 18.58 6.07 8.93
N ARG A 236 19.59 5.34 9.41
CA ARG A 236 20.29 5.66 10.65
C ARG A 236 20.95 7.04 10.57
N ASP A 237 21.66 7.29 9.49
CA ASP A 237 22.47 8.49 9.30
C ASP A 237 21.59 9.74 9.15
N GLY A 238 20.35 9.59 8.65
CA GLY A 238 19.32 10.63 8.68
C GLY A 238 18.99 11.15 10.08
N PHE A 239 19.05 10.31 11.12
CA PHE A 239 18.92 10.80 12.51
C PHE A 239 20.11 11.69 12.88
N PHE A 240 21.33 11.29 12.56
CA PHE A 240 22.53 12.05 12.92
C PHE A 240 22.63 13.37 12.16
N ALA A 241 22.33 13.36 10.86
CA ALA A 241 22.35 14.55 10.02
C ALA A 241 21.36 15.61 10.52
N MET A 242 20.16 15.18 10.93
CA MET A 242 19.14 16.07 11.48
C MET A 242 19.27 16.32 12.99
N GLN A 243 20.35 15.85 13.62
CA GLN A 243 20.61 15.98 15.06
C GLN A 243 19.48 15.42 15.95
N LYS A 244 18.86 14.33 15.51
CA LYS A 244 17.78 13.62 16.20
C LYS A 244 18.33 12.44 17.01
N ASP A 245 17.72 12.17 18.16
CA ASP A 245 18.14 11.09 19.06
C ASP A 245 17.47 9.76 18.67
N ILE A 246 18.21 8.93 17.94
CA ILE A 246 17.76 7.60 17.51
C ILE A 246 17.50 6.65 18.69
N SER A 247 18.15 6.85 19.86
CA SER A 247 18.02 5.94 21.01
C SER A 247 16.63 5.99 21.67
N LYS A 248 15.83 7.00 21.35
CA LYS A 248 14.43 7.13 21.76
C LYS A 248 13.47 6.35 20.85
N ARG A 249 13.97 5.74 19.78
CA ARG A 249 13.17 5.06 18.77
C ARG A 249 13.49 3.57 18.76
N SER A 250 12.45 2.77 18.60
CA SER A 250 12.56 1.31 18.52
C SER A 250 11.52 0.67 17.60
N VAL A 251 10.78 1.46 16.82
CA VAL A 251 9.82 0.95 15.83
C VAL A 251 10.11 1.63 14.49
N VAL A 252 10.23 0.86 13.41
CA VAL A 252 10.43 1.37 12.04
C VAL A 252 9.39 0.78 11.10
N SER A 253 8.78 1.61 10.24
CA SER A 253 7.87 1.13 9.20
C SER A 253 8.65 0.89 7.91
N LEU A 254 8.82 -0.37 7.52
CA LEU A 254 9.48 -0.75 6.27
C LEU A 254 8.42 -0.95 5.19
N ILE A 255 8.55 -0.20 4.09
CA ILE A 255 7.64 -0.24 2.94
C ILE A 255 8.45 -0.58 1.69
N TYR A 256 8.02 -1.58 0.94
CA TYR A 256 8.65 -2.02 -0.30
C TYR A 256 7.61 -2.60 -1.27
N ASN A 257 7.97 -2.74 -2.55
CA ASN A 257 7.13 -3.40 -3.56
C ASN A 257 7.41 -4.90 -3.61
N ILE A 258 6.38 -5.71 -3.86
CA ILE A 258 6.55 -7.17 -3.98
C ILE A 258 7.56 -7.51 -5.09
N GLY A 259 8.39 -8.52 -4.86
CA GLY A 259 9.52 -8.90 -5.70
C GLY A 259 10.88 -8.46 -5.15
N PHE A 260 10.91 -7.53 -4.18
CA PHE A 260 12.14 -7.05 -3.53
C PHE A 260 12.48 -7.74 -2.19
N GLU A 261 11.85 -8.89 -1.90
CA GLU A 261 11.90 -9.52 -0.58
C GLU A 261 13.32 -9.91 -0.15
N ARG A 262 14.23 -10.26 -1.08
CA ARG A 262 15.62 -10.55 -0.73
C ARG A 262 16.34 -9.38 -0.07
N ILE A 263 16.14 -8.16 -0.58
CA ILE A 263 16.70 -6.94 0.02
C ILE A 263 15.93 -6.59 1.30
N ALA A 264 14.60 -6.68 1.28
CA ALA A 264 13.77 -6.38 2.45
C ALA A 264 14.09 -7.30 3.64
N LYS A 265 14.36 -8.59 3.41
CA LYS A 265 14.78 -9.55 4.43
C LYS A 265 16.07 -9.13 5.13
N GLU A 266 17.11 -8.77 4.37
CA GLU A 266 18.35 -8.28 4.97
C GLU A 266 18.16 -6.93 5.66
N ALA A 267 17.30 -6.05 5.14
CA ALA A 267 16.97 -4.79 5.79
C ALA A 267 16.28 -5.02 7.15
N VAL A 268 15.35 -5.98 7.24
CA VAL A 268 14.72 -6.40 8.50
C VAL A 268 15.78 -6.84 9.50
N ILE A 269 16.70 -7.71 9.09
CA ILE A 269 17.79 -8.20 9.96
C ILE A 269 18.64 -7.03 10.47
N PHE A 270 19.06 -6.10 9.60
CA PHE A 270 19.86 -4.95 10.03
C PHE A 270 19.10 -4.01 10.97
N PHE A 271 17.80 -3.80 10.76
CA PHE A 271 16.98 -3.01 11.68
C PHE A 271 16.84 -3.71 13.04
N GLU A 272 16.58 -5.01 13.07
CA GLU A 272 16.48 -5.79 14.30
C GLU A 272 17.82 -5.81 15.07
N ASP A 273 18.95 -5.94 14.37
CA ASP A 273 20.29 -5.82 14.96
C ASP A 273 20.54 -4.43 15.59
N MET A 274 19.89 -3.39 15.07
CA MET A 274 19.89 -2.04 15.64
C MET A 274 18.88 -1.84 16.78
N GLY A 275 18.12 -2.88 17.14
CA GLY A 275 17.12 -2.83 18.21
C GLY A 275 15.75 -2.27 17.79
N PHE A 276 15.48 -2.18 16.48
CA PHE A 276 14.16 -1.80 15.97
C PHE A 276 13.24 -3.02 15.82
N GLU A 277 11.99 -2.85 16.22
CA GLU A 277 10.89 -3.66 15.72
C GLU A 277 10.47 -3.16 14.33
N VAL A 278 10.43 -4.07 13.36
CA VAL A 278 10.06 -3.73 11.98
C VAL A 278 8.58 -3.99 11.74
N VAL A 279 7.87 -2.93 11.36
CA VAL A 279 6.46 -2.96 10.99
C VAL A 279 6.33 -3.05 9.47
N LEU A 280 5.68 -4.10 9.00
CA LEU A 280 5.46 -4.41 7.58
C LEU A 280 3.97 -4.32 7.27
N GLN A 281 3.53 -3.14 6.81
CA GLN A 281 2.12 -2.85 6.61
C GLN A 281 1.71 -2.96 5.15
N ARG A 282 0.60 -3.66 4.84
CA ARG A 282 0.00 -3.67 3.49
C ARG A 282 -0.51 -2.30 3.08
N LYS A 283 -0.47 -1.99 1.78
CA LYS A 283 -1.28 -0.91 1.18
C LYS A 283 -2.78 -1.11 1.54
N PRO A 284 -3.51 -0.04 1.91
CA PRO A 284 -4.95 -0.13 2.17
C PRO A 284 -5.73 -0.81 1.04
N TYR A 285 -6.64 -1.73 1.38
CA TYR A 285 -7.43 -2.52 0.42
C TYR A 285 -8.94 -2.56 0.73
N ARG A 286 -9.36 -2.05 1.88
CA ARG A 286 -10.77 -1.97 2.33
C ARG A 286 -11.30 -0.57 2.07
N LEU A 287 -12.59 -0.42 1.74
CA LEU A 287 -13.22 0.89 1.58
C LEU A 287 -13.00 1.81 2.79
N ALA A 288 -13.06 1.24 3.99
CA ALA A 288 -12.88 1.97 5.24
C ALA A 288 -11.45 2.53 5.43
N ASP A 289 -10.45 1.97 4.74
CA ASP A 289 -9.03 2.28 4.93
C ASP A 289 -8.42 3.10 3.79
N ILE A 290 -8.96 2.97 2.57
CA ILE A 290 -8.43 3.67 1.40
C ILE A 290 -8.68 5.19 1.47
N SER A 291 -7.78 5.95 0.85
CA SER A 291 -7.86 7.39 0.69
C SER A 291 -7.68 7.76 -0.78
N PRO A 292 -8.47 8.70 -1.33
CA PRO A 292 -8.31 9.16 -2.72
C PRO A 292 -7.03 9.97 -2.95
N VAL A 293 -6.32 10.37 -1.87
CA VAL A 293 -5.12 11.20 -1.96
C VAL A 293 -3.86 10.35 -2.01
N LYS A 294 -3.72 9.41 -1.07
CA LYS A 294 -2.53 8.56 -0.98
C LYS A 294 -2.81 7.33 -0.14
N ASN A 295 -2.40 6.17 -0.66
CA ASN A 295 -2.41 4.88 0.02
C ASN A 295 -0.96 4.38 0.04
N ARG A 296 -0.43 4.07 1.23
CA ARG A 296 0.97 3.64 1.41
C ARG A 296 1.00 2.27 2.08
N GLY A 297 1.99 1.46 1.70
CA GLY A 297 2.25 0.14 2.27
C GLY A 297 2.76 -0.83 1.21
N ILE A 298 3.05 -2.05 1.61
CA ILE A 298 3.55 -3.13 0.75
C ILE A 298 2.43 -3.53 -0.22
N CYS A 299 2.76 -3.62 -1.51
CA CYS A 299 1.85 -4.01 -2.58
C CYS A 299 2.62 -4.50 -3.83
N SER A 300 1.89 -5.13 -4.74
CA SER A 300 2.30 -5.34 -6.13
C SER A 300 2.01 -4.12 -7.00
N GLY A 301 2.42 -4.16 -8.28
CA GLY A 301 2.00 -3.19 -9.30
C GLY A 301 0.49 -3.22 -9.62
N GLY A 302 -0.25 -4.20 -9.10
CA GLY A 302 -1.67 -4.40 -9.36
C GLY A 302 -1.94 -4.93 -10.77
N VAL A 303 -3.19 -5.36 -11.01
CA VAL A 303 -3.63 -5.90 -12.31
C VAL A 303 -4.03 -4.80 -13.29
N ASN A 304 -4.61 -3.71 -12.79
CA ASN A 304 -5.19 -2.66 -13.63
C ASN A 304 -5.34 -1.34 -12.87
N ARG A 305 -4.56 -0.33 -13.29
CA ARG A 305 -4.54 0.99 -12.67
C ARG A 305 -5.81 1.80 -12.94
N GLN A 306 -6.57 1.48 -14.00
CA GLN A 306 -7.87 2.11 -14.27
C GLN A 306 -8.93 1.66 -13.25
N PHE A 307 -8.91 0.39 -12.82
CA PHE A 307 -9.76 -0.07 -11.73
C PHE A 307 -9.45 0.71 -10.43
N GLU A 308 -8.18 0.79 -10.02
CA GLU A 308 -7.81 1.59 -8.84
C GLU A 308 -8.28 3.05 -8.95
N TYR A 309 -8.17 3.64 -10.15
CA TYR A 309 -8.59 5.01 -10.40
C TYR A 309 -10.11 5.20 -10.34
N ASP A 310 -10.89 4.29 -10.92
CA ASP A 310 -12.35 4.35 -10.96
C ASP A 310 -12.99 4.20 -9.57
N HIS A 311 -12.35 3.43 -8.69
CA HIS A 311 -12.89 3.08 -7.36
C HIS A 311 -12.30 3.89 -6.20
N LYS A 312 -11.40 4.84 -6.45
CA LYS A 312 -10.71 5.61 -5.38
C LYS A 312 -11.62 6.49 -4.51
N PHE A 313 -12.90 6.64 -4.88
CA PHE A 313 -13.90 7.43 -4.16
C PHE A 313 -15.10 6.60 -3.68
N ASP A 314 -15.04 5.27 -3.77
CA ASP A 314 -16.18 4.40 -3.41
C ASP A 314 -16.56 4.45 -1.93
N MET A 315 -15.68 4.96 -1.07
CA MET A 315 -16.02 5.26 0.32
C MET A 315 -17.01 6.44 0.47
N ASN A 316 -17.40 7.11 -0.63
CA ASN A 316 -18.35 8.22 -0.61
C ASN A 316 -19.67 7.83 0.06
N ILE A 317 -20.13 6.58 -0.12
CA ILE A 317 -21.39 6.04 0.42
C ILE A 317 -21.51 6.26 1.93
N PHE A 318 -20.40 6.12 2.66
CA PHE A 318 -20.39 6.27 4.11
C PHE A 318 -19.57 7.45 4.63
N THR A 319 -19.02 8.29 3.75
CA THR A 319 -18.32 9.52 4.13
C THR A 319 -19.32 10.57 4.63
N LYS A 320 -19.76 10.41 5.89
CA LYS A 320 -20.69 11.28 6.61
C LYS A 320 -20.02 11.77 7.89
N LYS A 321 -20.44 12.93 8.40
CA LYS A 321 -19.86 13.52 9.63
C LYS A 321 -19.88 12.52 10.79
N ALA A 322 -21.02 11.88 11.04
CA ALA A 322 -21.17 10.90 12.14
C ALA A 322 -20.18 9.71 12.04
N TYR A 323 -19.94 9.20 10.82
CA TYR A 323 -18.96 8.13 10.61
C TYR A 323 -17.53 8.61 10.88
N LEU A 324 -17.16 9.78 10.37
CA LEU A 324 -15.81 10.32 10.54
C LEU A 324 -15.53 10.74 11.99
N ASP A 325 -16.51 11.33 12.68
CA ASP A 325 -16.43 11.65 14.11
C ASP A 325 -16.20 10.36 14.93
N ARG A 326 -17.00 9.31 14.67
CA ARG A 326 -16.82 8.00 15.32
C ARG A 326 -15.46 7.39 14.99
N LYS A 327 -15.00 7.48 13.74
CA LYS A 327 -13.69 6.96 13.33
C LYS A 327 -12.57 7.68 14.08
N LEU A 328 -12.65 9.00 14.24
CA LEU A 328 -11.70 9.77 15.03
C LEU A 328 -11.71 9.36 16.51
N GLU A 329 -12.88 9.10 17.10
CA GLU A 329 -12.99 8.60 18.48
C GLU A 329 -12.33 7.22 18.65
N VAL A 330 -12.57 6.30 17.72
CA VAL A 330 -11.89 4.99 17.70
C VAL A 330 -10.38 5.14 17.56
N CYS A 331 -9.94 6.06 16.68
CA CYS A 331 -8.51 6.36 16.51
C CYS A 331 -7.89 6.85 17.82
N LYS A 332 -8.55 7.82 18.49
CA LYS A 332 -8.07 8.38 19.76
C LYS A 332 -7.98 7.31 20.85
N ARG A 333 -9.01 6.47 21.00
CA ARG A 333 -8.98 5.37 21.96
C ARG A 333 -7.85 4.40 21.66
N THR A 334 -7.67 4.04 20.39
CA THR A 334 -6.61 3.11 19.97
C THR A 334 -5.23 3.72 20.19
N PHE A 335 -5.01 5.01 19.87
CA PHE A 335 -3.75 5.70 20.12
C PHE A 335 -3.40 5.71 21.60
N GLU A 336 -4.38 5.91 22.48
CA GLU A 336 -4.16 5.80 23.93
C GLU A 336 -3.76 4.38 24.35
N GLU A 337 -4.36 3.34 23.75
CA GLU A 337 -4.02 1.94 24.00
C GLU A 337 -2.57 1.61 23.63
N ILE A 338 -2.05 2.15 22.51
CA ILE A 338 -0.70 1.85 21.98
C ILE A 338 0.29 3.01 22.07
N LYS A 339 0.03 3.99 22.96
CA LYS A 339 0.82 5.23 23.06
C LYS A 339 2.32 4.99 23.27
N GLU A 340 2.68 3.93 23.99
CA GLU A 340 4.08 3.60 24.24
C GLU A 340 4.80 3.24 22.93
N ASP A 341 4.17 2.45 22.06
CA ASP A 341 4.74 2.06 20.77
C ASP A 341 4.78 3.24 19.81
N MET A 342 3.70 4.05 19.77
CA MET A 342 3.66 5.28 18.96
C MET A 342 4.76 6.27 19.36
N SER A 343 5.04 6.43 20.66
CA SER A 343 6.11 7.33 21.13
C SER A 343 7.51 6.88 20.69
N LYS A 344 7.69 5.58 20.42
CA LYS A 344 8.95 4.96 19.96
C LYS A 344 9.05 4.87 18.44
N TYR A 345 8.04 5.31 17.71
CA TYR A 345 8.02 5.29 16.25
C TYR A 345 9.13 6.18 15.68
N GLY A 346 10.05 5.56 14.93
CA GLY A 346 11.21 6.21 14.32
C GLY A 346 10.92 6.80 12.95
N GLY A 347 9.79 6.46 12.33
CA GLY A 347 9.42 6.91 10.99
C GLY A 347 9.55 5.81 9.92
N PRO A 348 9.30 6.16 8.65
CA PRO A 348 9.26 5.20 7.56
C PRO A 348 10.62 5.02 6.86
N ALA A 349 10.99 3.77 6.61
CA ALA A 349 12.04 3.38 5.66
C ALA A 349 11.37 2.84 4.39
N ARG A 350 11.64 3.45 3.23
CA ARG A 350 10.93 3.20 1.97
C ARG A 350 11.87 2.71 0.87
N MET A 351 11.54 1.56 0.30
CA MET A 351 12.06 1.09 -0.96
C MET A 351 11.02 1.39 -2.04
N GLU A 352 11.20 2.48 -2.77
CA GLU A 352 10.33 2.84 -3.89
C GLU A 352 10.83 2.22 -5.20
N SER A 353 9.97 2.23 -6.21
CA SER A 353 10.24 1.67 -7.53
C SER A 353 10.09 2.71 -8.62
N PHE A 354 10.82 2.57 -9.72
CA PHE A 354 10.69 3.41 -10.91
C PHE A 354 10.77 2.58 -12.19
N GLY A 355 10.43 3.20 -13.33
CA GLY A 355 10.40 2.49 -14.62
C GLY A 355 9.08 1.79 -14.92
N GLU A 356 8.00 2.15 -14.21
CA GLU A 356 6.64 1.76 -14.58
C GLU A 356 6.27 2.32 -15.96
N ILE A 357 5.44 1.55 -16.69
CA ILE A 357 4.83 2.02 -17.93
C ILE A 357 3.95 3.24 -17.61
N GLU A 358 4.03 4.29 -18.43
CA GLU A 358 3.18 5.47 -18.27
C GLU A 358 1.70 5.09 -18.27
N PHE A 359 0.91 5.70 -17.38
CA PHE A 359 -0.53 5.50 -17.29
C PHE A 359 -1.26 6.83 -17.25
N LEU A 360 -2.19 7.00 -18.18
CA LEU A 360 -3.07 8.14 -18.26
C LEU A 360 -4.50 7.67 -17.94
N PRO A 361 -5.02 7.95 -16.72
CA PRO A 361 -6.34 7.48 -16.34
C PRO A 361 -7.43 8.15 -17.17
N VAL A 362 -8.43 7.36 -17.56
CA VAL A 362 -9.64 7.86 -18.21
C VAL A 362 -10.63 8.26 -17.13
N LYS A 363 -11.01 9.55 -17.10
CA LYS A 363 -12.05 10.02 -16.17
C LYS A 363 -13.44 9.60 -16.66
N LYS A 364 -14.07 8.67 -15.95
CA LYS A 364 -15.46 8.24 -16.18
C LYS A 364 -16.45 9.11 -15.41
N LYS A 365 -17.59 9.42 -16.03
CA LYS A 365 -18.66 10.21 -15.40
C LYS A 365 -19.47 9.41 -14.37
N CYS A 366 -19.48 8.09 -14.53
CA CYS A 366 -20.28 7.17 -13.73
C CYS A 366 -19.51 6.67 -12.50
N ALA A 367 -18.20 6.92 -12.44
CA ALA A 367 -17.37 6.63 -11.28
C ALA A 367 -17.83 7.44 -10.07
N ASN A 368 -17.62 6.90 -8.88
CA ASN A 368 -17.90 7.62 -7.65
C ASN A 368 -17.01 8.85 -7.54
N GLU A 369 -17.56 9.94 -6.99
CA GLU A 369 -16.83 11.15 -6.64
C GLU A 369 -17.30 11.65 -5.27
N PHE A 370 -16.47 12.47 -4.63
CA PHE A 370 -16.88 13.24 -3.47
C PHE A 370 -17.63 14.51 -3.89
N SER A 371 -18.77 14.72 -3.27
CA SER A 371 -19.41 16.04 -3.22
C SER A 371 -18.51 17.07 -2.51
N GLU A 372 -18.76 18.36 -2.73
CA GLU A 372 -18.07 19.45 -2.01
C GLU A 372 -18.14 19.25 -0.48
N LYS A 373 -19.30 18.84 0.03
CA LYS A 373 -19.48 18.53 1.45
C LYS A 373 -18.57 17.39 1.91
N GLN A 374 -18.46 16.30 1.14
CA GLN A 374 -17.57 15.18 1.47
C GLN A 374 -16.09 15.57 1.39
N ASN A 375 -15.70 16.39 0.40
CA ASN A 375 -14.35 16.93 0.31
C ASN A 375 -14.00 17.75 1.57
N ASN A 376 -14.89 18.64 2.01
CA ASN A 376 -14.70 19.42 3.24
C ASN A 376 -14.62 18.53 4.48
N LEU A 377 -15.50 17.54 4.60
CA LEU A 377 -15.49 16.58 5.71
C LEU A 377 -14.17 15.79 5.77
N MET A 378 -13.69 15.27 4.64
CA MET A 378 -12.45 14.51 4.59
C MET A 378 -11.21 15.37 4.82
N THR A 379 -11.20 16.62 4.37
CA THR A 379 -10.12 17.57 4.68
C THR A 379 -10.07 17.86 6.18
N ASN A 380 -11.22 18.13 6.81
CA ASN A 380 -11.28 18.37 8.25
C ASN A 380 -10.85 17.12 9.04
N TYR A 381 -11.37 15.94 8.68
CA TYR A 381 -10.98 14.67 9.30
C TYR A 381 -9.47 14.42 9.18
N ARG A 382 -8.84 14.67 8.03
CA ARG A 382 -7.38 14.52 7.88
C ARG A 382 -6.60 15.48 8.76
N ASN A 383 -7.05 16.73 8.87
CA ASN A 383 -6.42 17.72 9.73
C ASN A 383 -6.53 17.31 11.20
N GLU A 384 -7.72 16.88 11.64
CA GLU A 384 -7.95 16.39 13.01
C GLU A 384 -7.15 15.13 13.32
N MET A 385 -7.07 14.19 12.37
CA MET A 385 -6.25 12.98 12.50
C MET A 385 -4.76 13.30 12.59
N MET A 386 -4.26 14.26 11.82
CA MET A 386 -2.86 14.69 11.86
C MET A 386 -2.53 15.31 13.22
N LEU A 387 -3.37 16.24 13.69
CA LEU A 387 -3.22 16.85 15.02
C LEU A 387 -3.27 15.80 16.12
N LEU A 388 -4.21 14.87 16.04
CA LEU A 388 -4.31 13.76 16.98
C LEU A 388 -3.06 12.87 16.95
N GLN A 389 -2.51 12.56 15.77
CA GLN A 389 -1.30 11.75 15.66
C GLN A 389 -0.07 12.46 16.26
N ASP A 390 0.05 13.77 16.07
CA ASP A 390 1.13 14.59 16.65
C ASP A 390 1.06 14.67 18.20
N GLU A 391 -0.09 14.39 18.82
CA GLU A 391 -0.19 14.25 20.28
C GLU A 391 0.51 12.98 20.81
N TYR A 392 0.65 11.95 19.97
CA TYR A 392 1.17 10.63 20.36
C TYR A 392 2.53 10.27 19.72
N ILE A 393 2.91 10.96 18.64
CA ILE A 393 4.18 10.77 17.94
C ILE A 393 4.95 12.08 17.96
N ASP A 394 6.19 12.04 18.46
CA ASP A 394 7.14 13.13 18.28
C ASP A 394 7.66 13.13 16.84
N THR A 395 6.84 13.64 15.92
CA THR A 395 7.12 13.72 14.49
C THR A 395 8.45 14.44 14.23
N SER A 396 8.77 15.46 15.05
CA SER A 396 10.01 16.24 14.95
C SER A 396 11.27 15.40 15.18
N GLY A 397 11.18 14.35 15.99
CA GLY A 397 12.27 13.43 16.27
C GLY A 397 12.21 12.11 15.50
N THR A 398 11.39 11.99 14.46
CA THR A 398 11.40 10.85 13.50
C THR A 398 12.36 11.12 12.35
N ALA A 399 12.83 10.08 11.67
CA ALA A 399 13.55 10.19 10.40
C ALA A 399 12.81 9.41 9.30
N PHE A 400 13.23 9.60 8.06
CA PHE A 400 12.79 8.77 6.95
C PHE A 400 13.97 8.50 6.04
N CYS A 401 13.88 7.41 5.27
CA CYS A 401 14.82 7.14 4.19
C CYS A 401 14.07 6.60 2.98
N ILE A 402 14.44 7.04 1.79
CA ILE A 402 13.92 6.56 0.52
C ILE A 402 15.09 6.05 -0.31
N ILE A 403 15.00 4.81 -0.79
CA ILE A 403 15.85 4.24 -1.83
C ILE A 403 14.96 3.78 -2.98
N ALA A 404 15.40 3.98 -4.22
CA ALA A 404 14.62 3.62 -5.39
C ALA A 404 15.29 2.51 -6.21
N TRP A 405 14.50 1.57 -6.73
CA TRP A 405 14.96 0.46 -7.56
C TRP A 405 14.19 0.37 -8.89
N PRO A 406 14.82 -0.07 -9.99
CA PRO A 406 14.14 -0.17 -11.28
C PRO A 406 13.22 -1.39 -11.31
N LEU A 407 12.06 -1.24 -11.95
CA LEU A 407 11.20 -2.35 -12.33
C LEU A 407 11.60 -2.90 -13.71
N PRO A 408 11.35 -4.20 -13.97
CA PRO A 408 11.59 -4.81 -15.28
C PRO A 408 10.97 -4.05 -16.46
N SER A 409 9.82 -3.41 -16.27
CA SER A 409 9.14 -2.57 -17.28
C SER A 409 9.98 -1.45 -17.89
N ILE A 410 11.11 -1.05 -17.29
CA ILE A 410 12.00 -0.02 -17.85
C ILE A 410 12.75 -0.48 -19.11
N ALA A 411 12.80 -1.79 -19.35
CA ALA A 411 13.56 -2.39 -20.43
C ALA A 411 12.72 -3.39 -21.24
N GLU A 412 13.04 -3.53 -22.53
CA GLU A 412 12.38 -4.47 -23.42
C GLU A 412 12.83 -5.93 -23.19
N ASP A 413 14.03 -6.14 -22.63
CA ASP A 413 14.59 -7.46 -22.35
C ASP A 413 15.24 -7.57 -20.96
N GLU A 414 15.27 -8.80 -20.43
CA GLU A 414 15.77 -9.11 -19.09
C GLU A 414 17.26 -8.81 -18.91
N LYS A 415 18.07 -8.84 -19.98
CA LYS A 415 19.51 -8.56 -19.91
C LYS A 415 19.77 -7.07 -19.78
N ILE A 416 19.05 -6.23 -20.53
CA ILE A 416 19.09 -4.78 -20.37
C ILE A 416 18.60 -4.41 -18.97
N TYR A 417 17.51 -5.01 -18.50
CA TYR A 417 17.04 -4.82 -17.12
C TYR A 417 18.12 -5.15 -16.09
N SER A 418 18.79 -6.30 -16.24
CA SER A 418 19.88 -6.70 -15.34
C SER A 418 21.02 -5.68 -15.31
N ASN A 419 21.47 -5.21 -16.48
CA ASN A 419 22.51 -4.18 -16.57
C ASN A 419 22.08 -2.85 -15.92
N ILE A 420 20.83 -2.43 -16.14
CA ILE A 420 20.28 -1.22 -15.51
C ILE A 420 20.28 -1.40 -13.99
N PHE A 421 19.85 -2.56 -13.49
CA PHE A 421 19.81 -2.81 -12.07
C PHE A 421 21.23 -2.83 -11.46
N ASP A 422 22.20 -3.48 -12.10
CA ASP A 422 23.62 -3.44 -11.70
C ASP A 422 24.16 -2.00 -11.61
N ASP A 423 23.84 -1.16 -12.60
CA ASP A 423 24.21 0.25 -12.58
C ASP A 423 23.51 1.01 -11.44
N ILE A 424 22.26 0.70 -11.14
CA ILE A 424 21.53 1.30 -10.01
C ILE A 424 22.08 0.83 -8.67
N ILE A 425 22.52 -0.42 -8.53
CA ILE A 425 23.26 -0.87 -7.33
C ILE A 425 24.50 0.00 -7.18
N ARG A 426 25.32 0.13 -8.24
CA ARG A 426 26.53 0.95 -8.22
C ARG A 426 26.26 2.41 -7.86
N ILE A 427 25.15 2.98 -8.33
CA ILE A 427 24.73 4.36 -8.04
C ILE A 427 24.24 4.51 -6.60
N ASN A 428 23.40 3.59 -6.12
CA ASN A 428 22.86 3.61 -4.77
C ASN A 428 23.95 3.40 -3.71
N THR A 429 24.99 2.62 -4.03
CA THR A 429 26.07 2.25 -3.09
C THR A 429 27.33 3.11 -3.25
N LEU A 430 27.22 4.32 -3.81
CA LEU A 430 28.35 5.25 -3.92
C LEU A 430 28.90 5.65 -2.53
N ASP A 431 30.19 6.01 -2.48
CA ASP A 431 30.85 6.47 -1.25
C ASP A 431 30.30 7.82 -0.79
N VAL A 432 29.39 7.78 0.18
CA VAL A 432 28.74 8.95 0.77
C VAL A 432 29.74 10.00 1.24
N ALA A 433 30.82 9.61 1.93
CA ALA A 433 31.78 10.57 2.48
C ALA A 433 32.48 11.35 1.36
N LYS A 434 32.88 10.64 0.29
CA LYS A 434 33.51 11.27 -0.88
C LYS A 434 32.59 12.27 -1.58
N TYR A 435 31.32 11.94 -1.74
CA TYR A 435 30.36 12.82 -2.40
C TYR A 435 29.96 14.00 -1.51
N LYS A 436 29.78 13.78 -0.20
CA LYS A 436 29.51 14.84 0.78
C LYS A 436 30.62 15.89 0.79
N ASP A 437 31.89 15.46 0.74
CA ASP A 437 33.04 16.36 0.64
C ASP A 437 33.08 17.17 -0.66
N ALA A 438 32.65 16.56 -1.77
CA ALA A 438 32.56 17.25 -3.06
C ALA A 438 31.40 18.26 -3.08
N GLN A 439 30.23 17.87 -2.57
CA GLN A 439 29.05 18.70 -2.42
C GLN A 439 29.32 19.89 -1.49
N GLN A 440 30.03 19.68 -0.38
CA GLN A 440 30.38 20.76 0.55
C GLN A 440 31.22 21.83 -0.14
N LYS A 441 32.18 21.46 -0.99
CA LYS A 441 32.96 22.43 -1.76
C LYS A 441 32.12 23.24 -2.74
N ILE A 442 31.04 22.67 -3.27
CA ILE A 442 30.06 23.38 -4.12
C ILE A 442 29.28 24.37 -3.26
N ILE A 443 28.78 23.94 -2.10
CA ILE A 443 28.06 24.79 -1.14
C ILE A 443 28.94 25.95 -0.68
N ASP A 444 30.17 25.69 -0.26
CA ASP A 444 31.13 26.70 0.19
C ASP A 444 31.45 27.75 -0.90
N ALA A 445 31.28 27.39 -2.18
CA ALA A 445 31.42 28.31 -3.31
C ALA A 445 30.12 29.11 -3.55
N LEU A 446 28.96 28.45 -3.48
CA LEU A 446 27.65 29.07 -3.67
C LEU A 446 27.27 30.02 -2.53
N ASP A 447 27.65 29.72 -1.29
CA ASP A 447 27.40 30.59 -0.12
C ASP A 447 28.13 31.94 -0.18
N LYS A 448 29.13 32.05 -1.07
CA LYS A 448 29.84 33.32 -1.34
C LYS A 448 29.15 34.15 -2.42
N ALA A 449 28.18 33.59 -3.13
CA ALA A 449 27.52 34.23 -4.24
C ALA A 449 26.29 35.01 -3.78
N ASP A 450 26.10 36.19 -4.38
CA ASP A 450 24.88 36.98 -4.22
C ASP A 450 23.75 36.48 -5.14
N THR A 451 24.14 35.98 -6.31
CA THR A 451 23.24 35.45 -7.34
C THR A 451 23.86 34.25 -8.04
N VAL A 452 23.02 33.33 -8.52
CA VAL A 452 23.39 32.20 -9.37
C VAL A 452 22.75 32.39 -10.73
N SER A 453 23.55 32.40 -11.79
CA SER A 453 23.06 32.44 -13.17
C SER A 453 23.09 31.06 -13.80
N ILE A 454 21.94 30.61 -14.30
CA ILE A 454 21.75 29.33 -14.98
C ILE A 454 21.53 29.62 -16.47
N ALA A 455 22.47 29.18 -17.30
CA ALA A 455 22.40 29.30 -18.74
C ALA A 455 22.31 27.90 -19.38
N GLY A 456 21.34 27.72 -20.28
CA GLY A 456 21.21 26.53 -21.10
C GLY A 456 22.39 26.36 -22.06
N GLY A 457 22.71 25.11 -22.38
CA GLY A 457 23.67 24.78 -23.45
C GLY A 457 23.11 25.08 -24.85
N GLU A 458 23.76 24.53 -25.88
CA GLU A 458 23.41 24.80 -27.28
C GLU A 458 21.93 24.50 -27.60
N GLY A 459 21.23 25.51 -28.12
CA GLY A 459 19.79 25.42 -28.46
C GLY A 459 18.82 25.54 -27.28
N ASN A 460 19.31 25.48 -26.03
CA ASN A 460 18.49 25.64 -24.83
C ASN A 460 18.32 27.13 -24.48
N LYS A 461 17.06 27.57 -24.27
CA LYS A 461 16.71 28.97 -24.01
C LYS A 461 16.70 29.35 -22.53
N THR A 462 17.06 28.44 -21.62
CA THR A 462 17.13 28.73 -20.18
C THR A 462 18.15 29.82 -19.92
N SER A 463 17.70 30.92 -19.32
CA SER A 463 18.52 32.03 -18.87
C SER A 463 17.87 32.59 -17.62
N LEU A 464 18.26 32.05 -16.47
CA LEU A 464 17.70 32.41 -15.16
C LEU A 464 18.79 33.01 -14.29
N THR A 465 18.44 34.01 -13.49
CA THR A 465 19.29 34.51 -12.41
C THR A 465 18.50 34.42 -11.12
N ILE A 466 19.01 33.66 -10.17
CA ILE A 466 18.39 33.40 -8.87
C ILE A 466 19.17 34.20 -7.84
N LYS A 467 18.48 35.03 -7.06
CA LYS A 467 19.05 35.74 -5.92
C LYS A 467 19.13 34.79 -4.74
N LEU A 468 20.31 34.67 -4.13
CA LEU A 468 20.49 33.89 -2.90
C LEU A 468 20.20 34.76 -1.67
N HIS A 469 19.86 34.09 -0.56
CA HIS A 469 19.69 34.75 0.73
C HIS A 469 21.04 35.26 1.25
N GLU A 470 21.03 36.43 1.90
CA GLU A 470 22.23 37.05 2.46
C GLU A 470 22.60 36.40 3.80
N LEU A 471 23.75 35.72 3.83
CA LEU A 471 24.30 35.15 5.05
C LEU A 471 24.90 36.26 5.92
N LYS A 472 24.46 36.37 7.17
CA LYS A 472 24.97 37.34 8.14
C LYS A 472 26.26 36.85 8.78
N ASP A 473 26.38 35.54 8.99
CA ASP A 473 27.58 34.90 9.52
C ASP A 473 27.89 33.61 8.75
N ALA A 474 28.68 33.74 7.68
CA ALA A 474 29.09 32.62 6.84
C ALA A 474 29.96 31.55 7.55
N THR A 475 30.31 31.73 8.83
CA THR A 475 30.98 30.69 9.64
C THR A 475 30.01 29.77 10.36
N LYS A 476 28.72 30.14 10.42
CA LYS A 476 27.67 29.41 11.13
C LYS A 476 26.44 29.14 10.28
N GLU A 477 26.24 29.93 9.24
CA GLU A 477 25.09 29.87 8.35
C GLU A 477 25.53 29.36 6.98
N THR A 478 24.65 28.60 6.35
CA THR A 478 24.75 28.18 4.94
C THR A 478 23.38 28.38 4.30
N ASN A 479 23.35 28.67 3.00
CA ASN A 479 22.09 28.70 2.26
C ASN A 479 21.66 27.28 1.86
N PHE A 480 22.57 26.32 1.75
CA PHE A 480 22.29 25.05 1.12
C PHE A 480 22.38 23.86 2.08
N GLU A 481 21.49 22.90 1.86
CA GLU A 481 21.51 21.59 2.48
C GLU A 481 22.40 20.63 1.67
N ASN A 482 23.22 19.84 2.37
CA ASN A 482 24.10 18.83 1.78
C ASN A 482 23.44 17.44 1.88
N CYS A 483 22.78 17.01 0.80
CA CYS A 483 22.07 15.72 0.77
C CYS A 483 23.04 14.58 0.46
N GLY A 484 23.47 13.88 1.51
CA GLY A 484 24.51 12.84 1.48
C GLY A 484 23.95 11.42 1.45
N ALA A 485 22.74 11.21 0.94
CA ALA A 485 22.05 9.91 0.96
C ALA A 485 21.64 9.39 2.36
N ASP A 486 21.45 10.33 3.28
CA ASP A 486 20.93 10.18 4.64
C ASP A 486 19.40 10.25 4.72
N VAL A 487 18.74 10.75 3.66
CA VAL A 487 17.27 10.81 3.55
C VAL A 487 16.76 10.31 2.20
N ASN A 488 17.50 10.61 1.12
CA ASN A 488 17.22 10.17 -0.25
C ASN A 488 18.46 9.50 -0.86
N ILE A 489 18.38 8.22 -1.18
CA ILE A 489 19.44 7.47 -1.88
C ILE A 489 19.07 7.43 -3.38
N PRO A 490 19.99 7.78 -4.31
CA PRO A 490 21.43 7.98 -4.14
C PRO A 490 21.86 9.42 -3.79
N VAL A 491 23.16 9.60 -3.51
CA VAL A 491 23.81 10.93 -3.42
C VAL A 491 23.67 11.70 -4.74
N GLY A 492 23.60 13.03 -4.68
CA GLY A 492 23.70 13.83 -5.91
C GLY A 492 23.20 15.26 -5.87
N GLU A 493 22.54 15.71 -4.81
CA GLU A 493 21.95 17.06 -4.76
C GLU A 493 22.55 17.95 -3.66
N VAL A 494 22.58 19.24 -3.93
CA VAL A 494 22.65 20.32 -2.94
C VAL A 494 21.50 21.25 -3.24
N PHE A 495 20.73 21.67 -2.24
CA PHE A 495 19.51 22.43 -2.48
C PHE A 495 19.29 23.52 -1.42
N THR A 496 18.50 24.54 -1.78
CA THR A 496 18.06 25.62 -0.90
C THR A 496 16.59 25.92 -1.21
N SER A 497 15.85 26.45 -0.25
CA SER A 497 14.48 26.94 -0.41
C SER A 497 14.41 28.38 -0.88
#